data_AF-A0A958UZA3-F1
#
_entry.id   AF-A0A958UZA3-F1
#
_cell.length_a   1.000
_cell.length_b   1.000
_cell.length_c   1.000
_cell.angle_alpha   90.00
_cell.angle_beta   90.00
_cell.angle_gamma   90.00
#
_symmetry.space_group_name_H-M   'P 1'
#
loop_
_entity.id
_entity.type
_entity.pdbx_description
1 polymer ?
#
loop_
_entity_poly.entity_id
_entity_poly.type
_entity_poly.pdbx_seq_one_letter_code
_entity_poly.pdbx_strand_id
1 'polypeptide(L)'
;MKFINIIIGFLSIGLLLNCTGVNSKKNDSGSVNNTRDTLKYASLSDDQLLDTLQKQTINYFWEGAEPTSGLARERLHMDNQYPYHDKNIVTTGGSGFGLMAILVGVERNYITRQQALERYEMIVDYLEKADRFHGAWPHWLVGETGKVQPFSKMDNGGDLVETAYLIQGLIAVKQYFVNGNEREKKLADKIRKLWEDIDWNWYTKGEDVLYWHWSPEYA
;
A
#
# COMPACT_ATOMS: atom_id res chain seq x y z
N MET A 1 30.10 47.12 15.13
CA MET A 1 29.87 45.90 15.95
C MET A 1 30.15 44.71 15.06
N LYS A 2 31.40 44.24 15.00
CA LYS A 2 31.96 43.09 15.75
C LYS A 2 31.34 41.74 15.32
N PHE A 3 32.11 41.08 14.46
CA PHE A 3 32.16 39.66 14.14
C PHE A 3 32.00 38.74 15.35
N ILE A 4 31.30 37.62 15.18
CA ILE A 4 31.61 36.34 15.83
C ILE A 4 31.40 35.21 14.80
N ASN A 5 32.51 34.72 14.25
CA ASN A 5 32.63 33.41 13.63
C ASN A 5 32.84 32.38 14.76
N ILE A 6 32.10 31.28 14.76
CA ILE A 6 32.44 30.10 15.58
C ILE A 6 32.89 28.99 14.63
N ILE A 7 34.20 28.75 14.66
CA ILE A 7 34.88 27.58 14.12
C ILE A 7 35.05 26.60 15.28
N ILE A 8 34.51 25.39 15.16
CA ILE A 8 34.90 24.19 15.92
C ILE A 8 34.76 23.06 14.88
N GLY A 9 35.80 22.40 14.38
CA GLY A 9 36.99 21.89 15.05
C GLY A 9 36.92 20.37 14.93
N PHE A 10 37.49 19.81 13.86
CA PHE A 10 37.60 18.37 13.59
C PHE A 10 38.24 17.62 14.76
N LEU A 11 37.64 16.50 15.18
CA LEU A 11 38.35 15.46 15.92
C LEU A 11 38.00 14.06 15.37
N SER A 12 38.78 13.66 14.37
CA SER A 12 38.89 12.30 13.86
C SER A 12 39.96 11.56 14.67
N ILE A 13 39.57 10.55 15.46
CA ILE A 13 40.48 9.52 15.97
C ILE A 13 39.78 8.17 15.80
N GLY A 14 40.37 7.35 14.93
CA GLY A 14 39.96 5.97 14.70
C GLY A 14 40.46 5.04 15.80
N LEU A 15 39.72 3.96 16.02
CA LEU A 15 40.24 2.73 16.59
C LEU A 15 39.83 1.57 15.68
N LEU A 16 40.82 1.02 14.98
CA LEU A 16 40.80 -0.29 14.34
C LEU A 16 41.67 -1.25 15.18
N LEU A 17 41.40 -2.56 15.02
CA LEU A 17 42.13 -3.76 15.45
C LEU A 17 41.66 -4.35 16.81
N ASN A 18 41.44 -5.66 17.00
CA ASN A 18 41.50 -6.82 16.10
C ASN A 18 40.85 -8.07 16.75
N CYS A 19 40.32 -8.93 15.88
CA CYS A 19 40.05 -10.38 15.91
C CYS A 19 40.24 -11.27 17.16
N THR A 20 39.26 -12.15 17.40
CA THR A 20 39.28 -13.64 17.36
C THR A 20 38.00 -14.12 18.09
N GLY A 21 37.23 -15.14 17.73
CA GLY A 21 37.17 -16.13 16.67
C GLY A 21 36.20 -17.22 17.19
N VAL A 22 35.11 -17.52 16.47
CA VAL A 22 34.38 -18.79 16.67
C VAL A 22 33.99 -19.32 15.29
N ASN A 23 34.63 -20.43 14.96
CA ASN A 23 34.41 -21.23 13.79
C ASN A 23 33.18 -22.11 14.05
N SER A 24 32.09 -21.92 13.30
CA SER A 24 31.02 -22.93 13.23
C SER A 24 30.69 -23.17 11.77
N LYS A 25 31.15 -24.31 11.26
CA LYS A 25 30.74 -24.84 9.96
C LYS A 25 29.25 -25.20 10.05
N LYS A 26 28.39 -24.36 9.47
CA LYS A 26 27.07 -24.79 9.01
C LYS A 26 27.16 -24.98 7.49
N ASN A 27 26.87 -26.20 7.06
CA ASN A 27 26.68 -26.52 5.65
C ASN A 27 25.51 -25.69 5.13
N ASP A 28 25.83 -24.67 4.32
CA ASP A 28 24.86 -23.79 3.71
C ASP A 28 24.58 -24.28 2.28
N SER A 29 23.52 -25.07 2.12
CA SER A 29 22.96 -25.40 0.81
C SER A 29 21.96 -24.33 0.32
N GLY A 30 21.94 -23.11 0.89
CA GLY A 30 21.08 -21.99 0.48
C GLY A 30 21.79 -20.85 -0.27
N SER A 31 23.12 -20.82 -0.31
CA SER A 31 23.91 -19.65 -0.78
C SER A 31 23.97 -19.43 -2.30
N VAL A 32 23.66 -20.44 -3.12
CA VAL A 32 23.92 -20.38 -4.57
C VAL A 32 22.95 -19.46 -5.33
N ASN A 33 21.72 -19.28 -4.85
CA ASN A 33 20.73 -18.44 -5.53
C ASN A 33 20.96 -16.94 -5.27
N ASN A 34 21.31 -16.58 -4.03
CA ASN A 34 21.45 -15.17 -3.64
C ASN A 34 22.66 -14.49 -4.33
N THR A 35 23.72 -15.25 -4.59
CA THR A 35 24.94 -14.76 -5.27
C THR A 35 24.71 -14.58 -6.78
N ARG A 36 23.85 -15.40 -7.41
CA ARG A 36 23.53 -15.25 -8.84
C ARG A 36 22.60 -14.09 -9.12
N ASP A 37 21.60 -13.87 -8.27
CA ASP A 37 20.68 -12.74 -8.45
C ASP A 37 21.38 -11.40 -8.20
N THR A 38 22.25 -11.31 -7.19
CA THR A 38 23.06 -10.10 -6.97
C THR A 38 23.99 -9.77 -8.14
N LEU A 39 24.65 -10.77 -8.73
CA LEU A 39 25.48 -10.57 -9.93
C LEU A 39 24.64 -10.21 -11.18
N LYS A 40 23.40 -10.72 -11.26
CA LYS A 40 22.46 -10.40 -12.34
C LYS A 40 22.00 -8.95 -12.28
N TYR A 41 21.67 -8.43 -11.10
CA TYR A 41 21.26 -7.03 -10.95
C TYR A 41 22.44 -6.05 -11.05
N ALA A 42 23.64 -6.45 -10.62
CA ALA A 42 24.85 -5.62 -10.72
C ALA A 42 25.32 -5.33 -12.15
N SER A 43 24.77 -6.01 -13.16
CA SER A 43 25.10 -5.82 -14.58
C SER A 43 24.05 -5.04 -15.37
N LEU A 44 22.95 -4.62 -14.73
CA LEU A 44 21.92 -3.79 -15.36
C LEU A 44 22.36 -2.33 -15.45
N SER A 45 21.90 -1.62 -16.48
CA SER A 45 21.91 -0.15 -16.45
C SER A 45 20.92 0.38 -15.41
N ASP A 46 21.06 1.64 -15.00
CA ASP A 46 20.14 2.29 -14.06
C ASP A 46 18.69 2.21 -14.55
N ASP A 47 18.43 2.45 -15.84
CA ASP A 47 17.08 2.34 -16.42
C ASP A 47 16.53 0.92 -16.34
N GLN A 48 17.34 -0.09 -16.66
CA GLN A 48 16.92 -1.50 -16.57
C GLN A 48 16.67 -1.93 -15.12
N LEU A 49 17.48 -1.42 -14.19
CA LEU A 49 17.30 -1.65 -12.76
C LEU A 49 16.00 -1.01 -12.27
N LEU A 50 15.72 0.24 -12.66
CA LEU A 50 14.49 0.95 -12.30
C LEU A 50 13.25 0.28 -12.89
N ASP A 51 13.28 -0.15 -14.16
CA ASP A 51 12.18 -0.90 -14.77
C ASP A 51 11.92 -2.21 -14.04
N THR A 52 13.00 -2.91 -13.66
CA THR A 52 12.89 -4.16 -12.90
C THR A 52 12.31 -3.90 -11.51
N LEU A 53 12.79 -2.89 -10.80
CA LEU A 53 12.30 -2.50 -9.50
C LEU A 53 10.81 -2.12 -9.57
N GLN A 54 10.42 -1.26 -10.51
CA GLN A 54 9.03 -0.86 -10.72
C GLN A 54 8.13 -2.07 -10.96
N LYS A 55 8.50 -2.97 -11.88
CA LYS A 55 7.71 -4.17 -12.18
C LYS A 55 7.55 -5.08 -10.97
N GLN A 56 8.65 -5.35 -10.23
CA GLN A 56 8.60 -6.21 -9.05
C GLN A 56 7.78 -5.58 -7.91
N THR A 57 7.88 -4.26 -7.72
CA THR A 57 7.06 -3.55 -6.73
C THR A 57 5.58 -3.56 -7.12
N ILE A 58 5.24 -3.38 -8.40
CA ILE A 58 3.85 -3.48 -8.88
C ILE A 58 3.28 -4.88 -8.62
N ASN A 59 4.10 -5.94 -8.75
CA ASN A 59 3.68 -7.31 -8.50
C ASN A 59 3.19 -7.55 -7.05
N TYR A 60 3.62 -6.74 -6.08
CA TYR A 60 3.03 -6.77 -4.73
C TYR A 60 1.51 -6.51 -4.76
N PHE A 61 1.07 -5.52 -5.53
CA PHE A 61 -0.34 -5.15 -5.68
C PHE A 61 -1.08 -5.99 -6.71
N TRP A 62 -0.36 -6.61 -7.65
CA TRP A 62 -0.97 -7.41 -8.70
C TRP A 62 -1.10 -8.88 -8.33
N GLU A 63 0.03 -9.56 -8.12
CA GLU A 63 0.12 -10.98 -7.77
C GLU A 63 -0.03 -11.21 -6.26
N GLY A 64 0.45 -10.26 -5.44
CA GLY A 64 0.40 -10.33 -3.98
C GLY A 64 -0.93 -9.91 -3.35
N ALA A 65 -1.89 -9.43 -4.14
CA ALA A 65 -3.21 -9.01 -3.67
C ALA A 65 -3.98 -10.12 -2.94
N GLU A 66 -4.89 -9.73 -2.06
CA GLU A 66 -5.83 -10.68 -1.46
C GLU A 66 -6.85 -11.13 -2.54
N PRO A 67 -7.06 -12.44 -2.73
CA PRO A 67 -7.76 -12.96 -3.91
C PRO A 67 -9.27 -12.71 -3.95
N THR A 68 -9.92 -12.37 -2.84
CA THR A 68 -11.37 -12.14 -2.78
C THR A 68 -11.71 -10.67 -3.08
N SER A 69 -10.97 -9.75 -2.49
CA SER A 69 -11.14 -8.30 -2.58
C SER A 69 -10.35 -7.67 -3.73
N GLY A 70 -9.21 -8.27 -4.10
CA GLY A 70 -8.27 -7.70 -5.07
C GLY A 70 -7.48 -6.52 -4.50
N LEU A 71 -7.69 -6.18 -3.21
CA LEU A 71 -7.02 -5.11 -2.49
C LEU A 71 -5.62 -5.52 -2.02
N ALA A 72 -4.84 -4.53 -1.61
CA ALA A 72 -3.50 -4.74 -1.07
C ALA A 72 -3.58 -5.36 0.31
N ARG A 73 -2.86 -6.48 0.51
CA ARG A 73 -2.61 -7.01 1.85
C ARG A 73 -1.85 -5.97 2.68
N GLU A 74 -2.10 -5.95 3.98
CA GLU A 74 -1.28 -5.19 4.94
C GLU A 74 0.18 -5.66 4.89
N ARG A 75 0.40 -6.96 4.76
CA ARG A 75 1.73 -7.57 4.72
C ARG A 75 1.77 -8.83 3.88
N LEU A 76 2.94 -9.08 3.29
CA LEU A 76 3.22 -10.26 2.50
C LEU A 76 4.55 -10.86 2.96
N HIS A 77 4.49 -11.97 3.69
CA HIS A 77 5.67 -12.71 4.13
C HIS A 77 5.95 -13.87 3.19
N MET A 78 7.17 -13.90 2.62
CA MET A 78 7.58 -14.90 1.63
C MET A 78 7.78 -16.30 2.22
N ASP A 79 8.03 -16.40 3.53
CA ASP A 79 8.07 -17.67 4.27
C ASP A 79 6.67 -18.18 4.68
N ASN A 80 5.63 -17.41 4.34
CA ASN A 80 4.23 -17.66 4.65
C ASN A 80 3.94 -17.82 6.16
N GLN A 81 4.76 -17.23 7.04
CA GLN A 81 4.59 -17.25 8.49
C GLN A 81 3.89 -15.96 8.96
N TYR A 82 2.70 -16.07 9.54
CA TYR A 82 1.90 -14.93 10.00
C TYR A 82 1.55 -15.09 11.49
N PRO A 83 2.37 -14.58 12.42
CA PRO A 83 2.21 -14.80 13.87
C PRO A 83 0.86 -14.33 14.43
N TYR A 84 0.20 -13.40 13.74
CA TYR A 84 -1.07 -12.81 14.14
C TYR A 84 -2.25 -13.24 13.25
N HIS A 85 -2.07 -14.27 12.41
CA HIS A 85 -3.08 -14.75 11.45
C HIS A 85 -3.65 -13.65 10.53
N ASP A 86 -2.83 -12.69 10.17
CA ASP A 86 -3.14 -11.43 9.50
C ASP A 86 -2.91 -11.44 7.98
N LYS A 87 -2.66 -12.62 7.38
CA LYS A 87 -2.32 -12.76 5.95
C LYS A 87 -3.35 -12.14 5.01
N ASN A 88 -4.63 -12.25 5.33
CA ASN A 88 -5.72 -11.79 4.46
C ASN A 88 -6.36 -10.49 4.97
N ILE A 89 -5.72 -9.81 5.92
CA ILE A 89 -6.07 -8.42 6.23
C ILE A 89 -5.61 -7.55 5.07
N VAL A 90 -6.52 -6.71 4.59
CA VAL A 90 -6.23 -5.69 3.58
C VAL A 90 -6.24 -4.31 4.23
N THR A 91 -5.32 -3.45 3.78
CA THR A 91 -5.21 -2.05 4.23
C THR A 91 -5.90 -1.14 3.22
N THR A 92 -6.72 -0.21 3.70
CA THR A 92 -7.50 0.67 2.82
C THR A 92 -6.62 1.74 2.19
N GLY A 93 -5.81 2.48 2.94
CA GLY A 93 -4.92 3.49 2.36
C GLY A 93 -3.78 2.88 1.56
N GLY A 94 -3.19 1.78 2.01
CA GLY A 94 -2.19 1.03 1.24
C GLY A 94 -2.75 0.51 -0.10
N SER A 95 -4.04 0.15 -0.14
CA SER A 95 -4.72 -0.19 -1.39
C SER A 95 -4.91 1.02 -2.31
N GLY A 96 -5.10 2.23 -1.77
CA GLY A 96 -5.07 3.47 -2.54
C GLY A 96 -3.79 3.63 -3.37
N PHE A 97 -2.64 3.32 -2.76
CA PHE A 97 -1.36 3.30 -3.47
C PHE A 97 -1.30 2.19 -4.52
N GLY A 98 -1.81 1.00 -4.18
CA GLY A 98 -1.89 -0.13 -5.11
C GLY A 98 -2.72 0.15 -6.36
N LEU A 99 -3.84 0.87 -6.22
CA LEU A 99 -4.68 1.28 -7.35
C LEU A 99 -3.87 2.12 -8.37
N MET A 100 -3.08 3.07 -7.88
CA MET A 100 -2.21 3.91 -8.72
C MET A 100 -1.03 3.10 -9.31
N ALA A 101 -0.46 2.17 -8.53
CA ALA A 101 0.60 1.28 -9.03
C ALA A 101 0.11 0.39 -10.19
N ILE A 102 -1.13 -0.09 -10.13
CA ILE A 102 -1.74 -0.85 -11.24
C ILE A 102 -1.90 0.02 -12.48
N LEU A 103 -2.28 1.31 -12.36
CA LEU A 103 -2.33 2.23 -13.51
C LEU A 103 -0.96 2.39 -14.16
N VAL A 104 0.10 2.54 -13.36
CA VAL A 104 1.48 2.55 -13.87
C VAL A 104 1.81 1.24 -14.58
N GLY A 105 1.37 0.10 -14.04
CA GLY A 105 1.51 -1.21 -14.69
C GLY A 105 0.81 -1.29 -16.05
N VAL A 106 -0.32 -0.61 -16.22
CA VAL A 106 -1.01 -0.49 -17.52
C VAL A 106 -0.19 0.37 -18.50
N GLU A 107 0.23 1.55 -18.08
CA GLU A 107 1.04 2.47 -18.92
C GLU A 107 2.38 1.85 -19.34
N ARG A 108 2.95 0.99 -18.49
CA ARG A 108 4.19 0.24 -18.76
C ARG A 108 3.97 -1.07 -19.52
N ASN A 109 2.74 -1.41 -19.88
CA ASN A 109 2.37 -2.67 -20.55
C ASN A 109 2.73 -3.94 -19.75
N TYR A 110 2.86 -3.85 -18.42
CA TYR A 110 3.01 -5.02 -17.55
C TYR A 110 1.67 -5.73 -17.32
N ILE A 111 0.59 -4.96 -17.33
CA ILE A 111 -0.79 -5.39 -17.16
C ILE A 111 -1.58 -4.84 -18.34
N THR A 112 -2.43 -5.65 -18.96
CA THR A 112 -3.29 -5.12 -20.04
C THR A 112 -4.40 -4.25 -19.45
N ARG A 113 -4.85 -3.25 -20.21
CA ARG A 113 -5.97 -2.38 -19.81
C ARG A 113 -7.23 -3.18 -19.44
N GLN A 114 -7.49 -4.28 -20.15
CA GLN A 114 -8.61 -5.17 -19.89
C GLN A 114 -8.49 -5.90 -18.54
N GLN A 115 -7.30 -6.43 -18.22
CA GLN A 115 -7.05 -7.06 -16.92
C GLN A 115 -7.18 -6.05 -15.78
N ALA A 116 -6.66 -4.84 -15.96
CA ALA A 116 -6.79 -3.78 -14.97
C ALA A 116 -8.25 -3.40 -14.73
N LEU A 117 -9.05 -3.25 -15.79
CA LEU A 117 -10.49 -2.99 -15.69
C LEU A 117 -11.21 -4.07 -14.86
N GLU A 118 -10.94 -5.35 -15.12
CA GLU A 118 -11.49 -6.47 -14.34
C GLU A 118 -11.10 -6.41 -12.87
N ARG A 119 -9.83 -6.10 -12.58
CA ARG A 119 -9.35 -5.94 -11.20
C ARG A 119 -10.04 -4.77 -10.50
N TYR A 120 -10.19 -3.64 -11.18
CA TYR A 120 -10.83 -2.47 -10.57
C TYR A 120 -12.32 -2.67 -10.33
N GLU A 121 -13.03 -3.35 -11.23
CA GLU A 121 -14.43 -3.73 -11.00
C GLU A 121 -14.56 -4.63 -9.76
N MET A 122 -13.70 -5.64 -9.63
CA MET A 122 -13.65 -6.50 -8.45
C MET A 122 -13.41 -5.71 -7.15
N ILE A 123 -12.43 -4.79 -7.16
CA ILE A 123 -12.12 -3.94 -5.99
C ILE A 123 -13.29 -3.02 -5.64
N VAL A 124 -13.89 -2.35 -6.62
CA VAL A 124 -15.00 -1.41 -6.39
C VAL A 124 -16.24 -2.16 -5.90
N ASP A 125 -16.55 -3.31 -6.47
CA ASP A 125 -17.67 -4.16 -6.03
C ASP A 125 -17.47 -4.70 -4.61
N TYR A 126 -16.22 -4.91 -4.18
CA TYR A 126 -15.89 -5.27 -2.81
C TYR A 126 -16.08 -4.07 -1.87
N LEU A 127 -15.52 -2.90 -2.21
CA LEU A 127 -15.61 -1.67 -1.40
C LEU A 127 -17.05 -1.16 -1.26
N GLU A 128 -17.91 -1.40 -2.25
CA GLU A 128 -19.36 -1.12 -2.19
C GLU A 128 -20.08 -1.92 -1.07
N LYS A 129 -19.53 -3.07 -0.68
CA LYS A 129 -20.14 -3.99 0.30
C LYS A 129 -19.41 -4.05 1.64
N ALA A 130 -18.16 -3.61 1.67
CA ALA A 130 -17.36 -3.56 2.89
C ALA A 130 -17.96 -2.62 3.93
N ASP A 131 -17.64 -2.86 5.20
CA ASP A 131 -18.06 -2.00 6.30
C ASP A 131 -17.56 -0.56 6.05
N ARG A 132 -18.48 0.39 6.22
CA ARG A 132 -18.25 1.84 6.14
C ARG A 132 -18.91 2.53 7.31
N PHE A 133 -18.32 3.62 7.77
CA PHE A 133 -18.74 4.38 8.93
C PHE A 133 -18.86 5.83 8.51
N HIS A 134 -20.09 6.34 8.39
CA HIS A 134 -20.35 7.65 7.77
C HIS A 134 -19.65 7.81 6.41
N GLY A 135 -19.66 6.71 5.64
CA GLY A 135 -19.01 6.63 4.34
C GLY A 135 -17.49 6.44 4.36
N ALA A 136 -16.78 6.65 5.47
CA ALA A 136 -15.36 6.31 5.54
C ALA A 136 -15.14 4.80 5.73
N TRP A 137 -14.06 4.27 5.18
CA TRP A 137 -13.65 2.88 5.44
C TRP A 137 -12.77 2.80 6.70
N PRO A 138 -12.71 1.64 7.37
CA PRO A 138 -11.74 1.42 8.44
C PRO A 138 -10.32 1.33 7.91
N HIS A 139 -9.34 1.38 8.82
CA HIS A 139 -7.93 1.15 8.51
C HIS A 139 -7.71 -0.24 7.88
N TRP A 140 -8.30 -1.28 8.49
CA TRP A 140 -8.20 -2.66 8.05
C TRP A 140 -9.55 -3.30 7.81
N LEU A 141 -9.59 -4.11 6.76
CA LEU A 141 -10.71 -4.99 6.43
C LEU A 141 -10.22 -6.44 6.38
N VAL A 142 -11.08 -7.38 6.77
CA VAL A 142 -10.89 -8.80 6.50
C VAL A 142 -11.19 -9.04 5.03
N GLY A 143 -10.18 -9.38 4.24
CA GLY A 143 -10.25 -9.49 2.77
C GLY A 143 -11.37 -10.39 2.27
N GLU A 144 -11.66 -11.49 2.96
CA GLU A 144 -12.69 -12.45 2.56
C GLU A 144 -14.12 -11.96 2.78
N THR A 145 -14.34 -11.01 3.71
CA THR A 145 -15.68 -10.68 4.20
C THR A 145 -16.06 -9.22 4.05
N GLY A 146 -15.09 -8.32 3.92
CA GLY A 146 -15.34 -6.87 3.95
C GLY A 146 -15.67 -6.35 5.34
N LYS A 147 -15.46 -7.15 6.40
CA LYS A 147 -15.71 -6.72 7.78
C LYS A 147 -14.53 -5.98 8.36
N VAL A 148 -14.81 -4.99 9.20
CA VAL A 148 -13.77 -4.25 9.92
C VAL A 148 -12.92 -5.22 10.76
N GLN A 149 -11.61 -5.13 10.59
CA GLN A 149 -10.65 -5.70 11.52
C GLN A 149 -10.14 -4.54 12.38
N PRO A 150 -10.45 -4.47 13.68
CA PRO A 150 -9.98 -3.36 14.50
C PRO A 150 -8.46 -3.24 14.48
N PHE A 151 -7.96 -2.03 14.22
CA PHE A 151 -6.52 -1.73 14.25
C PHE A 151 -6.01 -1.63 15.70
N SER A 152 -6.89 -1.17 16.60
CA SER A 152 -6.71 -1.22 18.05
C SER A 152 -8.07 -1.41 18.73
N LYS A 153 -8.09 -1.49 20.07
CA LYS A 153 -9.33 -1.66 20.83
C LYS A 153 -10.38 -0.58 20.53
N MET A 154 -9.95 0.68 20.36
CA MET A 154 -10.86 1.83 20.12
C MET A 154 -10.96 2.22 18.64
N ASP A 155 -10.16 1.57 17.80
CA ASP A 155 -10.10 1.86 16.37
C ASP A 155 -10.74 0.71 15.59
N ASN A 156 -12.08 0.64 15.69
CA ASN A 156 -12.96 -0.35 15.07
C ASN A 156 -14.04 0.30 14.19
N GLY A 157 -13.82 1.55 13.78
CA GLY A 157 -14.73 2.31 12.93
C GLY A 157 -14.01 2.90 11.73
N GLY A 158 -14.44 4.08 11.28
CA GLY A 158 -13.86 4.68 10.08
C GLY A 158 -12.59 5.45 10.38
N ASP A 159 -11.59 5.27 9.52
CA ASP A 159 -10.31 5.96 9.50
C ASP A 159 -10.32 6.94 8.31
N LEU A 160 -10.35 8.23 8.61
CA LEU A 160 -10.47 9.28 7.59
C LEU A 160 -9.18 9.50 6.80
N VAL A 161 -8.01 9.22 7.40
CA VAL A 161 -6.71 9.37 6.74
C VAL A 161 -6.52 8.25 5.72
N GLU A 162 -6.77 7.00 6.11
CA GLU A 162 -6.68 5.86 5.20
C GLU A 162 -7.74 5.95 4.10
N THR A 163 -8.95 6.42 4.43
CA THR A 163 -9.99 6.74 3.45
C THR A 163 -9.52 7.77 2.43
N ALA A 164 -8.80 8.82 2.86
CA ALA A 164 -8.27 9.83 1.95
C ALA A 164 -7.23 9.24 0.97
N TYR A 165 -6.32 8.38 1.45
CA TYR A 165 -5.37 7.69 0.57
C TYR A 165 -6.07 6.75 -0.43
N LEU A 166 -7.06 5.99 0.02
CA LEU A 166 -7.86 5.12 -0.84
C LEU A 166 -8.56 5.92 -1.94
N ILE A 167 -9.23 7.01 -1.58
CA ILE A 167 -9.99 7.84 -2.51
C ILE A 167 -9.10 8.59 -3.49
N GLN A 168 -7.91 9.04 -3.06
CA GLN A 168 -6.93 9.58 -3.99
C GLN A 168 -6.61 8.58 -5.12
N GLY A 169 -6.40 7.31 -4.77
CA GLY A 169 -6.16 6.25 -5.76
C GLY A 169 -7.38 5.98 -6.64
N LEU A 170 -8.57 5.88 -6.04
CA LEU A 170 -9.82 5.67 -6.78
C LEU A 170 -10.13 6.83 -7.74
N ILE A 171 -9.90 8.09 -7.35
CA ILE A 171 -10.10 9.24 -8.24
C ILE A 171 -9.14 9.17 -9.43
N ALA A 172 -7.88 8.76 -9.23
CA ALA A 172 -6.94 8.57 -10.34
C ALA A 172 -7.48 7.51 -11.34
N VAL A 173 -7.97 6.37 -10.83
CA VAL A 173 -8.59 5.32 -11.65
C VAL A 173 -9.83 5.86 -12.38
N LYS A 174 -10.71 6.59 -11.68
CA LYS A 174 -11.90 7.21 -12.27
C LYS A 174 -11.51 8.07 -13.47
N GLN A 175 -10.56 8.99 -13.31
CA GLN A 175 -10.17 9.90 -14.38
C GLN A 175 -9.50 9.18 -15.56
N TYR A 176 -8.80 8.09 -15.29
CA TYR A 176 -8.18 7.25 -16.32
C TYR A 176 -9.20 6.51 -17.21
N PHE A 177 -10.40 6.25 -16.69
CA PHE A 177 -11.46 5.49 -17.37
C PHE A 177 -12.69 6.31 -17.79
N VAL A 178 -12.85 7.56 -17.32
CA VAL A 178 -14.09 8.36 -17.50
C VAL A 178 -14.46 8.64 -18.96
N ASN A 179 -13.49 8.73 -19.87
CA ASN A 179 -13.71 8.94 -21.30
C ASN A 179 -13.58 7.65 -22.13
N GLY A 180 -13.57 6.50 -21.45
CA GLY A 180 -13.42 5.18 -22.04
C GLY A 180 -14.68 4.65 -22.71
N ASN A 181 -14.72 3.33 -22.90
CA ASN A 181 -15.91 2.63 -23.38
C ASN A 181 -17.01 2.57 -22.29
N GLU A 182 -18.20 2.05 -22.65
CA GLU A 182 -19.35 2.01 -21.74
C GLU A 182 -19.13 1.19 -20.46
N ARG A 183 -18.27 0.16 -20.48
CA ARG A 183 -17.92 -0.61 -19.28
C ARG A 183 -16.99 0.19 -18.37
N GLU A 184 -16.01 0.89 -18.95
CA GLU A 184 -15.08 1.77 -18.23
C GLU A 184 -15.78 2.97 -17.59
N LYS A 185 -16.74 3.58 -18.29
CA LYS A 185 -17.59 4.65 -17.73
C LYS A 185 -18.41 4.18 -16.54
N LYS A 186 -18.95 2.95 -16.59
CA LYS A 186 -19.68 2.38 -15.45
C LYS A 186 -18.79 2.21 -14.21
N LEU A 187 -17.55 1.76 -14.38
CA LEU A 187 -16.56 1.74 -13.30
C LEU A 187 -16.34 3.15 -12.73
N ALA A 188 -16.09 4.13 -13.61
CA ALA A 188 -15.86 5.52 -13.20
C ALA A 188 -17.05 6.11 -12.41
N ASP A 189 -18.29 5.79 -12.83
CA ASP A 189 -19.50 6.20 -12.12
C ASP A 189 -19.67 5.54 -10.76
N LYS A 190 -19.35 4.25 -10.62
CA LYS A 190 -19.35 3.57 -9.31
C LYS A 190 -18.36 4.23 -8.36
N ILE A 191 -17.14 4.51 -8.84
CA ILE A 191 -16.13 5.21 -8.04
C ILE A 191 -16.61 6.59 -7.61
N ARG A 192 -17.25 7.34 -8.52
CA ARG A 192 -17.82 8.66 -8.20
C ARG A 192 -18.81 8.58 -7.05
N LYS A 193 -19.73 7.60 -7.07
CA LYS A 193 -20.71 7.39 -5.99
C LYS A 193 -20.02 7.09 -4.66
N LEU A 194 -19.06 6.15 -4.64
CA LEU A 194 -18.31 5.83 -3.43
C LEU A 194 -17.61 7.07 -2.82
N TRP A 195 -17.01 7.91 -3.67
CA TRP A 195 -16.38 9.17 -3.27
C TRP A 195 -17.37 10.21 -2.72
N GLU A 196 -18.49 10.40 -3.39
CA GLU A 196 -19.53 11.36 -2.99
C GLU A 196 -20.27 10.93 -1.71
N ASP A 197 -20.33 9.63 -1.43
CA ASP A 197 -20.99 9.06 -0.25
C ASP A 197 -20.18 9.21 1.06
N ILE A 198 -18.97 9.77 1.02
CA ILE A 198 -18.15 9.99 2.22
C ILE A 198 -18.59 11.27 2.93
N ASP A 199 -19.04 11.14 4.18
CA ASP A 199 -19.42 12.28 5.00
C ASP A 199 -18.20 12.85 5.73
N TRP A 200 -17.37 13.61 5.01
CA TRP A 200 -16.23 14.31 5.59
C TRP A 200 -16.64 15.27 6.72
N ASN A 201 -17.83 15.84 6.65
CA ASN A 201 -18.35 16.78 7.65
C ASN A 201 -18.67 16.07 8.97
N TRP A 202 -19.13 14.82 8.95
CA TRP A 202 -19.33 14.02 10.15
C TRP A 202 -18.07 13.98 11.03
N TYR A 203 -16.92 13.82 10.39
CA TYR A 203 -15.63 13.75 11.07
C TYR A 203 -15.11 15.09 11.60
N THR A 204 -15.85 16.18 11.43
CA THR A 204 -15.53 17.46 12.07
C THR A 204 -16.05 17.56 13.51
N LYS A 205 -17.07 16.75 13.85
CA LYS A 205 -17.85 16.90 15.09
C LYS A 205 -18.43 18.32 15.28
N GLY A 206 -18.61 19.08 14.19
CA GLY A 206 -19.08 20.47 14.23
C GLY A 206 -18.01 21.50 14.57
N GLU A 207 -16.73 21.14 14.51
CA GLU A 207 -15.58 22.00 14.78
C GLU A 207 -14.79 22.32 13.49
N ASP A 208 -13.92 23.33 13.52
CA ASP A 208 -13.03 23.69 12.39
C ASP A 208 -11.77 22.78 12.33
N VAL A 209 -11.96 21.47 12.50
CA VAL A 209 -10.91 20.45 12.47
C VAL A 209 -11.48 19.14 11.92
N LEU A 210 -10.62 18.25 11.40
CA LEU A 210 -11.00 16.87 11.07
C LEU A 210 -10.40 15.92 12.10
N TYR A 211 -11.25 15.06 12.68
CA TYR A 211 -10.82 13.95 13.49
C TYR A 211 -10.41 12.78 12.61
N TRP A 212 -9.34 12.11 13.01
CA TRP A 212 -8.84 10.94 12.28
C TRP A 212 -9.86 9.78 12.33
N HIS A 213 -10.39 9.48 13.52
CA HIS A 213 -11.20 8.27 13.73
C HIS A 213 -12.61 8.60 14.21
N TRP A 214 -13.54 7.72 13.88
CA TRP A 214 -14.88 7.65 14.49
C TRP A 214 -15.27 6.18 14.66
N SER A 215 -15.89 5.82 15.79
CA SER A 215 -16.31 4.45 16.10
C SER A 215 -17.79 4.42 16.51
N PRO A 216 -18.58 3.42 16.06
CA PRO A 216 -19.96 3.26 16.55
C PRO A 216 -20.04 2.88 18.05
N GLU A 217 -18.95 2.40 18.64
CA GLU A 217 -18.92 1.94 20.05
C GLU A 217 -18.23 2.94 21.00
N TYR A 218 -17.28 3.73 20.50
CA TYR A 218 -16.40 4.57 21.32
C TYR A 218 -16.50 6.09 21.00
N ALA A 219 -17.42 6.51 20.12
CA ALA A 219 -17.61 7.91 19.73
C ALA A 219 -18.33 8.77 20.77
#